data_AF-A0A3D0NZ05-F1
#
_entry.id   AF-A0A3D0NZ05-F1
#
_cell.length_a   1.000
_cell.length_b   1.000
_cell.length_c   1.000
_cell.angle_alpha   90.00
_cell.angle_beta   90.00
_cell.angle_gamma   90.00
#
_symmetry.space_group_name_H-M   'P 1'
#
loop_
_entity.id
_entity.type
_entity.pdbx_description
1 polymer ?
#
loop_
_entity_poly.entity_id
_entity_poly.type
_entity_poly.pdbx_seq_one_letter_code
_entity_poly.pdbx_strand_id
1 'polypeptide(L)'
;MKLPAAVEPERTIHELVENILPMNRQPVIPVAREKQLFGMLLLAEIRELDPKAWHTTTVAEVMRPVTAEHFVDLETTLIEAREAARTNGIGAVCVLNAEGKLVGVFRG
;
A
#
# COMPACT_ATOMS: atom_id res chain seq x y z
N MET A 1 -11.44 6.47 -13.13
CA MET A 1 -10.77 6.11 -11.85
C MET A 1 -9.29 6.00 -12.13
N LYS A 2 -8.44 6.74 -11.44
CA LYS A 2 -6.98 6.58 -11.54
C LYS A 2 -6.62 5.40 -10.65
N LEU A 3 -5.96 4.38 -11.20
CA LEU A 3 -5.47 3.24 -10.42
C LEU A 3 -4.72 3.78 -9.19
N PRO A 4 -4.83 3.14 -8.01
CA PRO A 4 -3.93 3.48 -6.91
C PRO A 4 -2.51 3.44 -7.46
N ALA A 5 -1.72 4.48 -7.20
CA ALA A 5 -0.30 4.44 -7.48
C ALA A 5 0.32 3.42 -6.52
N ALA A 6 0.17 2.14 -6.84
CA ALA A 6 0.84 1.05 -6.15
C ALA A 6 2.31 1.06 -6.55
N VAL A 7 3.14 0.54 -5.66
CA VAL A 7 4.58 0.45 -5.85
C VAL A 7 4.98 -0.99 -6.05
N GLU A 8 5.98 -1.22 -6.89
CA GLU A 8 6.51 -2.57 -7.09
C GLU A 8 7.47 -2.95 -5.94
N PRO A 9 7.46 -4.22 -5.49
CA PRO A 9 8.25 -4.67 -4.34
C PRO A 9 9.77 -4.55 -4.55
N GLU A 10 10.24 -4.63 -5.80
CA GLU A 10 11.67 -4.61 -6.15
C GLU A 10 12.27 -3.19 -6.20
N ARG A 11 11.43 -2.15 -6.19
CA ARG A 11 11.90 -0.77 -6.24
C ARG A 11 12.59 -0.39 -4.93
N THR A 12 13.58 0.48 -5.04
CA THR A 12 14.27 1.01 -3.86
C THR A 12 13.45 2.08 -3.16
N ILE A 13 13.69 2.25 -1.86
CA ILE A 13 13.08 3.35 -1.10
C ILE A 13 13.50 4.72 -1.68
N HIS A 14 14.72 4.84 -2.17
CA HIS A 14 15.18 6.06 -2.83
C HIS A 14 14.33 6.44 -4.05
N GLU A 15 14.10 5.48 -4.97
CA GLU A 15 13.26 5.72 -6.14
C GLU A 15 11.82 6.10 -5.79
N LEU A 16 11.28 5.52 -4.72
CA LEU A 16 9.95 5.84 -4.22
C LEU A 16 9.88 7.28 -3.69
N VAL A 17 10.86 7.68 -2.88
CA VAL A 17 10.89 9.02 -2.27
C VAL A 17 11.04 10.10 -3.35
N GLU A 18 11.87 9.87 -4.36
CA GLU A 18 12.09 10.84 -5.44
C GLU A 18 10.92 10.91 -6.43
N ASN A 19 10.33 9.78 -6.81
CA ASN A 19 9.41 9.73 -7.95
C ASN A 19 7.93 9.65 -7.56
N ILE A 20 7.61 9.17 -6.35
CA ILE A 20 6.23 8.82 -5.98
C ILE A 20 5.71 9.72 -4.87
N LEU A 21 6.47 9.96 -3.80
CA LEU A 21 6.02 10.82 -2.71
C LEU A 21 5.68 12.26 -3.14
N PRO A 22 6.38 12.91 -4.08
CA PRO A 22 6.02 14.25 -4.55
C PRO A 22 4.66 14.28 -5.25
N MET A 23 4.29 13.17 -5.91
CA MET A 23 3.04 13.03 -6.66
C MET A 23 1.91 12.42 -5.82
N ASN A 24 2.24 11.77 -4.70
CA ASN A 24 1.31 10.99 -3.89
C ASN A 24 1.68 11.04 -2.40
N ARG A 25 1.03 11.94 -1.65
CA ARG A 25 1.24 12.11 -0.19
C ARG A 25 0.38 11.20 0.68
N GLN A 26 -0.01 10.05 0.15
CA GLN A 26 -0.84 9.10 0.88
C GLN A 26 0.00 8.47 2.00
N PRO A 27 -0.54 8.36 3.23
CA PRO A 27 0.20 7.77 4.35
C PRO A 27 0.46 6.27 4.16
N VAL A 28 -0.35 5.63 3.30
CA VAL A 28 -0.33 4.20 3.02
C VAL A 28 -0.40 3.98 1.51
N ILE A 29 0.57 3.22 1.01
CA ILE A 29 0.76 2.94 -0.41
C ILE A 29 0.73 1.41 -0.60
N PRO A 30 -0.17 0.87 -1.44
CA PRO A 30 -0.16 -0.56 -1.74
C PRO A 30 1.11 -0.97 -2.45
N VAL A 31 1.64 -2.14 -2.10
CA VAL A 31 2.72 -2.80 -2.81
C VAL A 31 2.12 -3.87 -3.70
N ALA A 32 2.22 -3.69 -5.01
CA ALA A 32 1.64 -4.60 -5.99
C ALA A 32 2.50 -4.74 -7.24
N ARG A 33 2.54 -5.95 -7.79
CA ARG A 33 3.15 -6.27 -9.09
C ARG A 33 2.10 -6.97 -9.93
N GLU A 34 1.86 -6.51 -11.16
CA GLU A 34 0.81 -7.05 -12.04
C GLU A 34 -0.57 -7.15 -11.36
N LYS A 35 -0.91 -6.11 -10.59
CA LYS A 35 -2.12 -6.02 -9.74
C LYS A 35 -2.23 -7.11 -8.66
N GLN A 36 -1.23 -7.96 -8.46
CA GLN A 36 -1.17 -8.84 -7.31
C GLN A 36 -0.74 -8.04 -6.09
N LEU A 37 -1.53 -8.06 -5.02
CA LEU A 37 -1.21 -7.37 -3.78
C LEU A 37 -0.20 -8.20 -2.96
N PHE A 38 0.93 -7.60 -2.59
CA PHE A 38 1.96 -8.21 -1.75
C PHE A 38 1.94 -7.65 -0.33
N GLY A 39 1.61 -6.37 -0.18
CA GLY A 39 1.68 -5.71 1.10
C GLY A 39 1.27 -4.25 1.03
N MET A 40 1.55 -3.55 2.14
CA MET A 40 1.29 -2.14 2.33
C MET A 40 2.55 -1.48 2.83
N LEU A 41 2.94 -0.37 2.20
CA LEU A 41 4.05 0.44 2.63
C LEU A 41 3.52 1.67 3.38
N LEU A 42 3.97 1.86 4.61
CA LEU A 42 3.60 3.01 5.43
C LEU A 42 4.69 4.07 5.33
N LEU A 43 4.27 5.31 5.05
CA LEU A 43 5.20 6.44 5.00
C LEU A 43 5.90 6.66 6.35
N ALA A 44 5.26 6.30 7.46
CA ALA A 44 5.87 6.37 8.79
C ALA A 44 7.12 5.47 8.90
N GLU A 45 7.09 4.27 8.32
CA GLU A 45 8.20 3.30 8.39
C GLU A 45 9.40 3.77 7.56
N ILE A 46 9.14 4.38 6.39
CA ILE A 46 10.20 4.98 5.57
C ILE A 46 10.96 6.07 6.34
N ARG A 47 10.26 6.85 7.17
CA ARG A 47 10.86 7.94 7.96
C ARG A 47 11.77 7.43 9.07
N GLU A 48 11.67 6.17 9.44
CA GLU A 48 12.52 5.54 10.47
C GLU A 48 13.80 4.93 9.88
N LEU A 49 13.87 4.76 8.55
CA LEU A 49 15.04 4.22 7.86
C LEU A 49 16.18 5.26 7.78
N ASP A 50 17.42 4.80 7.92
CA ASP A 50 18.60 5.61 7.60
C ASP A 50 18.60 5.97 6.10
N PRO A 51 18.60 7.26 5.72
CA PRO A 51 18.66 7.69 4.33
C PRO A 51 19.80 7.09 3.52
N LYS A 52 20.92 6.73 4.16
CA LYS A 52 22.06 6.08 3.48
C LYS A 52 21.70 4.69 2.93
N ALA A 53 20.75 3.99 3.56
CA ALA A 53 20.32 2.66 3.14
C ALA A 53 19.26 2.71 2.03
N TRP A 54 18.64 3.87 1.75
CA TRP A 54 17.50 3.98 0.84
C TRP A 54 17.80 3.51 -0.60
N HIS A 55 19.05 3.61 -1.06
CA HIS A 55 19.47 3.15 -2.37
C HIS A 55 19.59 1.63 -2.50
N THR A 56 19.70 0.92 -1.37
CA THR A 56 19.88 -0.54 -1.34
C THR A 56 18.69 -1.27 -0.74
N THR A 57 17.90 -0.60 0.10
CA THR A 57 16.69 -1.17 0.70
C THR A 57 15.55 -1.14 -0.30
N THR A 58 14.96 -2.30 -0.56
CA THR A 58 13.77 -2.44 -1.41
C THR A 58 12.48 -2.21 -0.65
N VAL A 59 11.40 -1.92 -1.38
CA VAL A 59 10.04 -1.84 -0.81
C VAL A 59 9.65 -3.16 -0.15
N ALA A 60 10.00 -4.31 -0.74
CA ALA A 60 9.69 -5.63 -0.19
C ALA A 60 10.28 -5.88 1.20
N GLU A 61 11.44 -5.30 1.50
CA GLU A 61 12.12 -5.45 2.80
C GLU A 61 11.43 -4.68 3.93
N VAL A 62 10.70 -3.61 3.59
CA VAL A 62 10.14 -2.67 4.58
C VAL A 62 8.62 -2.76 4.65
N MET A 63 7.97 -3.21 3.59
CA MET A 63 6.51 -3.29 3.54
C MET A 63 5.95 -4.19 4.65
N ARG A 64 4.73 -3.87 5.10
CA ARG A 64 3.92 -4.80 5.88
C ARG A 64 3.32 -5.85 4.96
N PRO A 65 3.50 -7.15 5.23
CA PRO A 65 2.81 -8.21 4.50
C PRO A 65 1.30 -8.03 4.58
N VAL A 66 0.60 -8.32 3.47
CA VAL A 66 -0.86 -8.29 3.46
C VAL A 66 -1.43 -9.40 4.34
N THR A 67 -2.47 -9.08 5.11
CA THR A 67 -3.29 -10.04 5.86
C THR A 67 -4.75 -9.83 5.45
N ALA A 68 -5.64 -10.73 5.86
CA ALA A 68 -7.08 -10.63 5.54
C ALA A 68 -7.73 -9.31 6.03
N GLU A 69 -7.13 -8.62 7.00
CA GLU A 69 -7.62 -7.35 7.55
C GLU A 69 -7.22 -6.13 6.71
N HIS A 70 -6.32 -6.31 5.74
CA HIS A 70 -5.76 -5.24 4.92
C HIS A 70 -6.42 -5.12 3.55
N PHE A 71 -7.39 -5.99 3.23
CA PHE A 71 -8.14 -5.91 1.98
C PHE A 71 -9.61 -6.24 2.16
N VAL A 72 -10.41 -5.79 1.21
CA VAL A 72 -11.83 -6.07 1.08
C VAL A 72 -12.16 -6.39 -0.38
N ASP A 73 -13.23 -7.13 -0.62
CA ASP A 73 -13.72 -7.41 -1.97
C ASP A 73 -14.56 -6.25 -2.52
N LEU A 74 -14.68 -6.16 -3.85
CA LEU A 74 -15.47 -5.13 -4.54
C LEU A 74 -16.95 -5.05 -4.10
N GLU A 75 -17.51 -6.15 -3.61
CA GLU A 75 -18.90 -6.23 -3.15
C GLU A 75 -19.08 -5.72 -1.72
N THR A 76 -17.99 -5.46 -1.00
CA THR A 76 -18.00 -4.96 0.38
C THR A 76 -18.65 -3.59 0.43
N THR A 77 -19.56 -3.39 1.39
CA THR A 77 -20.23 -2.10 1.55
C THR A 77 -19.24 -1.02 2.01
N LEU A 78 -19.57 0.24 1.74
CA LEU A 78 -18.74 1.37 2.18
C LEU A 78 -18.59 1.43 3.71
N ILE A 79 -19.62 1.00 4.45
CA ILE A 79 -19.61 0.98 5.92
C ILE A 79 -18.61 -0.08 6.40
N GLU A 80 -18.68 -1.30 5.86
CA GLU A 80 -17.76 -2.38 6.22
C GLU A 80 -16.32 -2.03 5.86
N ALA A 81 -16.08 -1.46 4.68
CA ALA A 81 -14.74 -1.00 4.27
C ALA A 81 -14.17 0.06 5.22
N ARG A 82 -15.03 0.95 5.74
CA ARG A 82 -14.65 1.94 6.76
C ARG A 82 -14.33 1.31 8.10
N GLU A 83 -15.14 0.37 8.57
CA GLU A 83 -14.88 -0.35 9.82
C GLU A 83 -13.57 -1.16 9.74
N ALA A 84 -13.31 -1.84 8.61
CA ALA A 84 -12.07 -2.56 8.37
C ALA A 84 -10.86 -1.62 8.37
N ALA A 85 -10.92 -0.50 7.65
CA ALA A 85 -9.86 0.50 7.63
C ALA A 85 -9.58 1.09 9.03
N ARG A 86 -10.61 1.29 9.84
CA ARG A 86 -10.48 1.84 11.20
C ARG A 86 -9.83 0.85 12.18
N THR A 87 -10.09 -0.43 12.01
CA THR A 87 -9.70 -1.47 12.97
C THR A 87 -8.37 -2.15 12.66
N ASN A 88 -7.89 -2.10 11.41
CA ASN A 88 -6.67 -2.77 10.98
C ASN A 88 -5.34 -2.09 11.38
N GLY A 89 -5.40 -0.98 12.11
CA GLY A 89 -4.22 -0.27 12.60
C GLY A 89 -3.40 0.49 11.54
N ILE A 90 -3.85 0.52 10.28
CA ILE A 90 -3.16 1.21 9.16
C ILE A 90 -4.04 2.34 8.59
N GLY A 91 -5.37 2.31 8.79
CA GLY A 91 -6.27 3.39 8.34
C GLY A 91 -6.67 3.29 6.86
N ALA A 92 -6.33 2.19 6.21
CA ALA A 92 -6.63 1.95 4.80
C ALA A 92 -6.82 0.45 4.51
N VAL A 93 -7.65 0.13 3.53
CA VAL A 93 -7.79 -1.23 2.99
C VAL A 93 -7.62 -1.22 1.48
N CYS A 94 -6.97 -2.24 0.95
CA CYS A 94 -6.94 -2.49 -0.48
C CYS A 94 -8.28 -3.06 -0.95
N VAL A 95 -8.71 -2.72 -2.16
CA VAL A 95 -9.90 -3.30 -2.76
C VAL A 95 -9.46 -4.29 -3.82
N LEU A 96 -9.87 -5.55 -3.67
CA LEU A 96 -9.60 -6.63 -4.62
C LEU A 96 -10.87 -6.96 -5.41
N ASN A 97 -10.68 -7.40 -6.65
CA ASN A 97 -11.75 -8.01 -7.43
C ASN A 97 -11.80 -9.53 -7.19
N ALA A 98 -12.77 -10.22 -7.82
CA ALA A 98 -12.97 -11.66 -7.67
C ALA A 98 -11.75 -12.51 -8.09
N GLU A 99 -10.87 -11.98 -8.95
CA GLU A 99 -9.60 -12.64 -9.33
C GLU A 99 -8.44 -12.32 -8.38
N GLY A 100 -8.70 -11.66 -7.25
CA GLY A 100 -7.69 -11.27 -6.27
C GLY A 100 -6.78 -10.12 -6.73
N LYS A 101 -7.19 -9.37 -7.76
CA LYS A 101 -6.41 -8.26 -8.31
C LYS A 101 -6.76 -6.94 -7.62
N LEU A 102 -5.72 -6.18 -7.27
CA LEU A 102 -5.81 -4.84 -6.74
C LEU A 102 -6.46 -3.91 -7.77
N VAL A 103 -7.63 -3.38 -7.42
CA VAL A 103 -8.39 -2.45 -8.25
C VAL A 103 -8.57 -1.09 -7.58
N GLY A 104 -8.35 -0.99 -6.27
CA GLY A 104 -8.58 0.24 -5.52
C GLY A 104 -7.94 0.25 -4.14
N VAL A 105 -8.03 1.40 -3.47
CA VAL A 105 -7.73 1.56 -2.05
C VAL A 105 -8.82 2.41 -1.44
N PHE A 106 -9.41 1.93 -0.36
CA PHE A 106 -10.31 2.71 0.47
C PHE A 106 -9.54 3.26 1.68
N ARG A 107 -9.85 4.51 2.06
CA ARG A 107 -9.23 5.21 3.19
C ARG A 107 -10.34 5.83 4.03
N GLY A 108 -10.30 5.53 5.33
CA GLY A 108 -11.31 5.92 6.32
C GLY A 108 -11.06 7.30 6.90
#